data_AF-A0A932CE79-F1
#
_entry.id   AF-A0A932CE79-F1
#
_cell.length_a   1.000
_cell.length_b   1.000
_cell.length_c   1.000
_cell.angle_alpha   90.00
_cell.angle_beta   90.00
_cell.angle_gamma   90.00
#
_symmetry.space_group_name_H-M   'P 1'
#
loop_
_entity.id
_entity.type
_entity.pdbx_description
1 polymer ?
#
loop_
_entity_poly.entity_id
_entity_poly.type
_entity_poly.pdbx_seq_one_letter_code
_entity_poly.pdbx_strand_id
1 'polypeptide(L)' 'MTEKKSGFRRISDAAVREKTGKNWPEWFAELDKFCTPPKGHALIASHLERYHGLSPWWAQAVTIRWEWERGLRK' A
#
# COMPACT_ATOMS: atom_id res chain seq x y z
N MET A 1 -2.18 -22.94 -1.72
CA MET A 1 -1.60 -22.26 -0.54
C MET A 1 -1.12 -20.90 -1.04
N THR A 2 -1.72 -19.74 -0.80
CA THR A 2 -2.32 -19.18 0.42
C THR A 2 -3.48 -18.23 0.05
N GLU A 3 -4.72 -18.63 0.34
CA GLU A 3 -5.82 -17.67 0.53
C GLU A 3 -5.57 -16.93 1.85
N LYS A 4 -4.91 -15.77 1.81
CA LYS A 4 -4.84 -14.86 2.96
C LYS A 4 -5.67 -13.60 2.70
N LYS A 5 -6.95 -13.74 3.06
CA LYS A 5 -7.88 -12.75 3.62
C LYS A 5 -7.80 -11.33 3.08
N SER A 6 -8.80 -10.98 2.27
CA SER A 6 -9.19 -9.62 1.86
C SER A 6 -9.68 -8.75 3.04
N GLY A 7 -8.91 -8.67 4.14
CA GLY A 7 -9.11 -7.71 5.23
C GLY A 7 -8.63 -6.31 4.88
N PHE A 8 -7.68 -6.20 3.95
CA PHE A 8 -7.08 -4.93 3.52
C PHE A 8 -8.09 -3.95 2.90
N ARG A 9 -9.16 -4.45 2.24
CA ARG A 9 -10.23 -3.58 1.70
C ARG A 9 -11.03 -2.87 2.79
N ARG A 10 -11.13 -3.48 3.99
CA ARG A 10 -11.99 -3.02 5.09
C ARG A 10 -11.28 -2.08 6.05
N ILE A 11 -10.00 -1.78 5.82
CA ILE A 11 -9.25 -0.86 6.65
C ILE A 11 -9.71 0.57 6.30
N SER A 12 -10.32 1.25 7.27
CA SER A 12 -10.73 2.65 7.13
C SER A 12 -9.55 3.60 7.09
N ASP A 13 -9.71 4.76 6.46
CA ASP A 13 -8.71 5.84 6.42
C ASP A 13 -8.19 6.22 7.82
N ALA A 14 -9.08 6.25 8.82
CA ALA A 14 -8.71 6.53 10.20
C ALA A 14 -7.69 5.53 10.76
N ALA A 15 -7.89 4.23 10.49
CA ALA A 15 -6.99 3.18 10.96
C ALA A 15 -5.62 3.24 10.26
N VAL A 16 -5.61 3.55 8.95
CA VAL A 16 -4.37 3.76 8.21
C VAL A 16 -3.63 4.98 8.74
N ARG A 17 -4.33 6.10 8.93
CA ARG A 17 -3.71 7.33 9.45
C ARG A 17 -3.13 7.13 10.85
N GLU A 18 -3.82 6.40 11.72
CA GLU A 18 -3.30 6.10 13.06
C GLU A 18 -2.01 5.28 13.03
N LYS A 19 -1.89 4.31 12.11
CA LYS A 19 -0.71 3.42 12.05
C LYS A 19 0.42 3.91 11.16
N THR A 20 0.10 4.70 10.13
CA THR A 20 1.03 5.06 9.04
C THR A 20 1.27 6.57 8.96
N GLY A 21 0.47 7.38 9.66
CA GLY A 21 0.52 8.84 9.65
C GLY A 21 -0.20 9.51 8.47
N LYS A 22 -0.58 8.75 7.43
CA LYS A 22 -1.26 9.25 6.22
C LYS A 22 -2.55 8.47 5.95
N ASN A 23 -3.51 9.08 5.26
CA ASN A 23 -4.73 8.41 4.80
C ASN A 23 -4.52 7.68 3.45
N TRP A 24 -5.55 7.00 2.95
CA TRP A 24 -5.46 6.27 1.67
C TRP A 24 -5.15 7.20 0.47
N PRO A 25 -5.89 8.31 0.25
CA PRO A 25 -5.58 9.25 -0.84
C PRO A 25 -4.15 9.79 -0.82
N GLU A 26 -3.61 10.13 0.35
CA GLU A 26 -2.23 10.62 0.52
C GLU A 26 -1.21 9.56 0.13
N TRP A 27 -1.43 8.31 0.55
CA TRP A 27 -0.59 7.19 0.14
C TRP A 27 -0.65 6.97 -1.36
N PHE A 28 -1.85 6.99 -1.95
CA PHE A 28 -1.99 6.79 -3.38
C PHE A 28 -1.30 7.91 -4.16
N ALA A 29 -1.42 9.17 -3.73
CA ALA A 29 -0.73 10.28 -4.39
C ALA A 29 0.80 10.18 -4.28
N GLU A 30 1.35 9.75 -3.13
CA GLU A 30 2.78 9.48 -2.97
C GLU A 30 3.24 8.35 -3.89
N LEU A 31 2.49 7.24 -3.90
CA LEU A 31 2.77 6.09 -4.72
C LEU A 31 2.63 6.40 -6.21
N ASP A 32 1.70 7.25 -6.63
CA ASP A 32 1.54 7.65 -8.03
C ASP A 32 2.75 8.48 -8.51
N LYS A 33 3.31 9.32 -7.64
CA LYS A 33 4.54 10.08 -7.93
C LYS A 33 5.78 9.19 -7.97
N PHE A 34 5.87 8.25 -7.04
CA PHE A 34 7.04 7.37 -6.92
C PHE A 34 7.02 6.23 -7.93
N CYS A 35 5.83 5.69 -8.22
CA CYS A 35 5.65 4.46 -8.96
C CYS A 35 5.32 4.75 -10.42
N THR A 36 6.35 4.72 -11.25
CA THR A 36 6.19 4.56 -12.69
C THR A 36 6.15 3.08 -13.03
N PRO A 37 5.16 2.58 -13.79
CA PRO A 37 5.21 1.23 -14.34
C PRO A 37 6.57 1.04 -15.07
N PRO A 38 7.28 -0.08 -14.87
CA PRO A 38 6.87 -1.34 -14.24
C PRO A 38 7.54 -1.57 -12.87
N LYS A 39 7.67 -0.55 -12.00
CA LYS A 39 8.25 -0.74 -10.67
C LYS A 39 7.46 -1.81 -9.90
N GLY A 40 8.05 -2.99 -9.76
CA GLY A 40 7.39 -4.16 -9.20
C GLY A 40 7.03 -3.96 -7.73
N HIS A 41 5.84 -4.43 -7.34
CA HIS A 41 5.30 -4.54 -5.98
C HIS A 41 6.33 -4.52 -4.83
N ALA A 42 7.38 -5.35 -4.92
CA ALA A 42 8.42 -5.48 -3.89
C ALA A 42 9.22 -4.18 -3.65
N LEU A 43 9.45 -3.37 -4.69
CA LEU A 43 10.13 -2.08 -4.56
C LEU A 43 9.26 -1.07 -3.82
N ILE A 44 7.96 -1.07 -4.08
CA ILE A 44 7.00 -0.19 -3.39
C ILE A 44 6.96 -0.55 -1.91
N ALA A 45 6.77 -1.84 -1.60
CA ALA A 45 6.77 -2.31 -0.21
C ALA A 45 8.09 -1.96 0.50
N SER A 46 9.24 -2.24 -0.13
CA SER A 46 10.55 -1.90 0.44
C SER A 46 10.75 -0.39 0.64
N HIS A 47 10.23 0.45 -0.27
CA HIS A 47 10.29 1.90 -0.14
C HIS A 47 9.45 2.37 1.06
N LEU A 48 8.24 1.85 1.20
CA LEU A 48 7.35 2.13 2.33
C LEU A 48 7.97 1.72 3.68
N GLU A 49 8.63 0.57 3.75
CA GLU A 49 9.34 0.14 4.95
C GLU A 49 10.54 1.05 5.27
N ARG A 50 11.40 1.32 4.28
CA ARG A 50 12.66 2.04 4.51
C ARG A 50 12.49 3.55 4.70
N TYR A 51 11.65 4.19 3.89
CA TYR A 51 11.52 5.65 3.87
C TYR A 51 10.38 6.15 4.75
N HIS A 52 9.35 5.33 4.94
CA HIS A 52 8.20 5.69 5.77
C HIS A 52 8.12 4.91 7.08
N GLY A 53 9.06 3.99 7.35
CA GLY A 53 9.10 3.23 8.59
C GLY A 53 7.91 2.30 8.78
N LEU A 54 7.18 1.99 7.71
CA LEU A 54 6.00 1.16 7.78
C LEU A 54 6.38 -0.27 8.16
N SER A 55 5.55 -0.92 8.96
CA SER A 55 5.72 -2.36 9.19
C SER A 55 5.55 -3.12 7.86
N PRO A 56 6.24 -4.25 7.67
CA PRO A 56 6.17 -5.03 6.42
C PRO A 56 4.73 -5.35 5.99
N TRP A 57 3.85 -5.61 6.96
CA TRP A 57 2.44 -5.86 6.72
C TRP A 57 1.69 -4.62 6.19
N TRP A 58 1.94 -3.43 6.74
CA TRP A 58 1.33 -2.18 6.28
C TRP A 58 1.84 -1.77 4.90
N ALA A 59 3.14 -1.97 4.64
CA ALA A 59 3.71 -1.73 3.32
C ALA A 59 3.05 -2.59 2.24
N GLN A 60 2.82 -3.88 2.52
CA GLN A 60 2.06 -4.77 1.63
C GLN A 60 0.60 -4.33 1.49
N ALA A 61 -0.08 -4.02 2.60
CA ALA A 61 -1.47 -3.56 2.58
C ALA A 61 -1.66 -2.33 1.68
N VAL A 62 -0.77 -1.35 1.82
CA VAL A 62 -0.82 -0.10 1.06
C VAL A 62 -0.55 -0.35 -0.42
N THR A 63 0.48 -1.17 -0.72
CA THR A 63 0.82 -1.54 -2.10
C THR A 63 -0.33 -2.28 -2.79
N ILE A 64 -0.91 -3.29 -2.14
CA ILE A 64 -2.02 -4.10 -2.70
C ILE A 64 -3.25 -3.22 -2.98
N ARG A 65 -3.60 -2.34 -2.03
CA ARG A 65 -4.78 -1.47 -2.22
C ARG A 65 -4.57 -0.49 -3.36
N TRP A 66 -3.36 0.08 -3.48
CA TRP A 66 -2.98 0.95 -4.60
C TRP A 66 -3.03 0.22 -5.95
N GLU A 67 -2.50 -1.01 -6.03
CA GLU A 67 -2.57 -1.83 -7.26
C GLU A 67 -4.01 -2.10 -7.70
N TRP A 68 -4.93 -2.33 -6.75
CA TRP A 68 -6.35 -2.50 -7.04
C TRP A 68 -7.04 -1.23 -7.50
N GLU A 69 -6.76 -0.10 -6.86
CA GLU A 69 -7.32 1.20 -7.27
C GLU A 69 -6.88 1.57 -8.70
N ARG A 70 -5.71 1.10 -9.13
CA ARG A 70 -5.16 1.28 -10.48
C ARG A 70 -5.51 0.15 -11.45
N GLY A 71 -6.27 -0.86 -11.02
CA GLY A 71 -6.68 -1.99 -11.86
C GLY A 71 -5.53 -2.91 -12.29
N LEU A 72 -4.36 -2.81 -11.65
CA LEU A 72 -3.16 -3.60 -11.97
C LEU A 72 -3.28 -5.06 -11.51
N ARG A 73 -4.25 -5.36 -10.65
CA ARG A 73 -4.48 -6.69 -10.10
C ARG A 73 -5.98 -6.99 -10.14
N LYS A 74 -6.36 -8.07 -10.83
CA LYS A 74 -7.74 -8.57 -10.96
C LYS A 74 -8.06 -9.56 -9.83
#